data_AF-A0A9E3S2X6-F1
#
_entry.id   AF-A0A9E3S2X6-F1
#
_cell.length_a   1.000
_cell.length_b   1.000
_cell.length_c   1.000
_cell.angle_alpha   90.00
_cell.angle_beta   90.00
_cell.angle_gamma   90.00
#
_symmetry.space_group_name_H-M   'P 1'
#
loop_
_entity.id
_entity.type
_entity.pdbx_description
1 polymer ?
#
loop_
_entity_poly.entity_id
_entity_poly.type
_entity_poly.pdbx_seq_one_letter_code
_entity_poly.pdbx_strand_id
1 'polypeptide(L)'
;MMQFINNLKFSHKFSLIGVLALLMVALPAGMAIKGTSEKLSAAHAEAAGIAPSGDLLRLVQLTQQHRGESALVLGGNDSHQAARQAKQAEVEQALVKAGQSVADLDNPKLNERLATIQRDWQNLAGAVSGKSIAGPQSFAQHNALLAEQLALLEGVVDSSTLAFDPEAGTYYMITSVLHYLPQMTENMGQMRARGAVLLSKGSATAEDRARISTLNTIGQEHFHDARGAFDKAMEADPALRQVLDKPVANAVAAADAVFKLTEEQIIRAERFRLVGTDYFTTMTRAIDLQFDLVNVAFKALDAALSDRVAAARRALLAVVAIVGLLGAIGLWVIVLTARTTTRSMEQAVQLAQRVAAGDLTSRVEVNSRDEVGQLMLAMQDMSESLVKIVGQVRTGVDAVTTASTQIAGGNLDLSSRTEEQAASLEETASSMEQLTSTVKQNAENAR
;
A
#
# COMPACT_ATOMS: atom_id res chain seq x y z
N MET A 1 14.54 -1.03 -38.77
CA MET A 1 13.43 -0.97 -37.79
C MET A 1 12.07 -0.80 -38.49
N MET A 2 11.88 0.20 -39.36
CA MET A 2 10.64 0.39 -40.13
C MET A 2 10.21 -0.84 -40.96
N GLN A 3 11.13 -1.48 -41.69
CA GLN A 3 10.83 -2.69 -42.46
C GLN A 3 10.41 -3.89 -41.58
N PHE A 4 10.97 -4.02 -40.38
CA PHE A 4 10.60 -5.07 -39.43
C PHE A 4 9.15 -4.89 -38.94
N ILE A 5 8.79 -3.65 -38.57
CA ILE A 5 7.42 -3.34 -38.12
C ILE A 5 6.42 -3.52 -39.26
N ASN A 6 6.75 -3.10 -40.49
CA ASN A 6 5.84 -3.20 -41.62
C ASN A 6 5.38 -4.64 -41.91
N ASN A 7 6.28 -5.62 -41.76
CA ASN A 7 5.99 -7.02 -42.05
C ASN A 7 5.25 -7.77 -40.93
N LEU A 8 5.03 -7.15 -39.77
CA LEU A 8 4.27 -7.77 -38.69
C LEU A 8 2.77 -7.78 -39.00
N LYS A 9 2.11 -8.91 -38.71
CA LYS A 9 0.64 -8.99 -38.64
C LYS A 9 0.10 -7.96 -37.65
N PHE A 10 -1.10 -7.44 -37.91
CA PHE A 10 -1.75 -6.46 -37.04
C PHE A 10 -1.84 -6.94 -35.58
N SER A 11 -2.17 -8.21 -35.35
CA SER A 11 -2.20 -8.79 -33.99
C SER A 11 -0.87 -8.63 -33.25
N HIS A 12 0.27 -8.84 -33.91
CA HIS A 12 1.58 -8.65 -33.30
C HIS A 12 1.91 -7.18 -33.05
N LYS A 13 1.49 -6.27 -33.93
CA LYS A 13 1.64 -4.82 -33.72
C LYS A 13 0.86 -4.35 -32.49
N PHE A 14 -0.40 -4.78 -32.36
CA PHE A 14 -1.22 -4.47 -31.19
C PHE A 14 -0.66 -5.08 -29.89
N SER A 15 -0.18 -6.32 -29.94
CA SER A 15 0.49 -6.93 -28.77
C SER A 15 1.75 -6.17 -28.36
N LEU A 16 2.56 -5.71 -29.32
CA LEU A 16 3.77 -4.93 -29.03
C LEU A 16 3.42 -3.60 -28.34
N ILE A 17 2.43 -2.88 -28.86
CA ILE A 17 1.93 -1.62 -28.27
C ILE A 17 1.36 -1.88 -26.88
N GLY A 18 0.57 -2.96 -26.71
CA GLY A 18 -0.01 -3.34 -25.44
C GLY A 18 1.04 -3.67 -24.38
N VAL A 19 2.07 -4.44 -24.75
CA VAL A 19 3.21 -4.73 -23.86
C VAL A 19 3.95 -3.45 -23.48
N LEU A 20 4.18 -2.54 -24.44
CA LEU A 20 4.87 -1.28 -24.17
C LEU A 20 4.05 -0.36 -23.24
N ALA A 21 2.73 -0.30 -23.42
CA ALA A 21 1.82 0.43 -22.54
C ALA A 21 1.80 -0.15 -21.13
N LEU A 22 1.76 -1.49 -20.99
CA LEU A 22 1.85 -2.16 -19.69
C LEU A 22 3.19 -1.88 -19.01
N LEU A 23 4.30 -1.91 -19.75
CA LEU A 23 5.62 -1.58 -19.20
C LEU A 23 5.70 -0.13 -18.71
N MET A 24 5.09 0.82 -19.42
CA MET A 24 5.05 2.23 -19.01
C MET A 24 4.29 2.45 -17.69
N VAL A 25 3.24 1.65 -17.43
CA VAL A 25 2.43 1.77 -16.21
C VAL A 25 2.96 0.91 -15.07
N ALA A 26 3.70 -0.16 -15.36
CA ALA A 26 4.21 -1.11 -14.36
C ALA A 26 5.10 -0.43 -13.31
N LEU A 27 5.96 0.50 -13.73
CA LEU A 27 6.89 1.16 -12.82
C LEU A 27 6.18 2.12 -11.84
N PRO A 28 5.32 3.07 -12.29
CA PRO A 28 4.50 3.88 -11.39
C PRO A 28 3.60 3.06 -10.47
N ALA A 29 2.98 1.99 -10.99
CA ALA A 29 2.14 1.10 -10.19
C ALA A 29 2.95 0.38 -9.11
N GLY A 30 4.13 -0.14 -9.46
CA GLY A 30 5.06 -0.75 -8.52
C GLY A 30 5.53 0.22 -7.43
N MET A 31 5.83 1.47 -7.80
CA MET A 31 6.21 2.51 -6.83
C MET A 31 5.06 2.86 -5.87
N ALA A 32 3.83 2.96 -6.38
CA ALA A 32 2.65 3.26 -5.55
C ALA A 32 2.35 2.12 -4.55
N ILE A 33 2.42 0.87 -5.00
CA ILE A 33 2.25 -0.31 -4.16
C ILE A 33 3.37 -0.40 -3.12
N LYS A 34 4.63 -0.22 -3.56
CA LYS A 34 5.79 -0.24 -2.65
C LYS A 34 5.66 0.83 -1.56
N GLY A 35 5.38 2.08 -1.94
CA GLY A 35 5.25 3.17 -0.97
C GLY A 35 4.08 3.00 0.01
N THR A 36 2.95 2.43 -0.42
CA THR A 36 1.84 2.12 0.49
C THR A 36 2.12 0.90 1.38
N SER A 37 2.86 -0.09 0.86
CA SER A 37 3.32 -1.25 1.63
C SER A 37 4.34 -0.85 2.70
N GLU A 38 5.27 0.06 2.39
CA GLU A 38 6.24 0.59 3.36
C GLU A 38 5.53 1.33 4.51
N LYS A 39 4.53 2.15 4.20
CA LYS A 39 3.69 2.80 5.22
C LYS A 39 2.95 1.80 6.10
N LEU A 40 2.42 0.72 5.51
CA LEU A 40 1.75 -0.33 6.28
C LEU A 40 2.74 -1.08 7.19
N SER A 41 3.94 -1.33 6.70
CA SER A 41 5.00 -1.98 7.48
C SER A 41 5.46 -1.08 8.65
N ALA A 42 5.61 0.21 8.41
CA ALA A 42 5.95 1.18 9.46
C ALA A 42 4.86 1.24 10.54
N ALA A 43 3.59 1.37 10.14
CA ALA A 43 2.47 1.37 11.10
C ALA A 43 2.40 0.07 11.93
N HIS A 44 2.70 -1.09 11.33
CA HIS A 44 2.78 -2.35 12.08
C HIS A 44 3.96 -2.37 13.05
N ALA A 45 5.12 -1.87 12.65
CA ALA A 45 6.29 -1.79 13.52
C ALA A 45 6.01 -0.89 14.74
N GLU A 46 5.40 0.28 14.51
CA GLU A 46 4.97 1.20 15.57
C GLU A 46 4.02 0.50 16.55
N ALA A 47 2.97 -0.15 16.05
CA ALA A 47 2.00 -0.87 16.88
C ALA A 47 2.64 -2.04 17.65
N ALA A 48 3.60 -2.75 17.05
CA ALA A 48 4.31 -3.86 17.68
C ALA A 48 5.18 -3.40 18.88
N GLY A 49 5.62 -2.13 18.90
CA GLY A 49 6.39 -1.56 20.02
C GLY A 49 5.58 -1.33 21.30
N ILE A 50 4.25 -1.23 21.21
CA ILE A 50 3.39 -0.80 22.31
C ILE A 50 3.37 -1.80 23.47
N ALA A 51 3.11 -3.08 23.19
CA ALA A 51 3.10 -4.12 24.21
C ALA A 51 4.44 -4.21 24.98
N PRO A 52 5.61 -4.35 24.32
CA PRO A 52 6.88 -4.41 25.03
C PRO A 52 7.22 -3.11 25.78
N SER A 53 6.90 -1.93 25.24
CA SER A 53 7.12 -0.68 25.98
C SER A 53 6.28 -0.60 27.25
N GLY A 54 5.02 -1.02 27.21
CA GLY A 54 4.14 -1.06 28.37
C GLY A 54 4.62 -2.06 29.44
N ASP A 55 5.02 -3.25 29.01
CA ASP A 55 5.51 -4.29 29.91
C ASP A 55 6.86 -3.93 30.56
N LEU A 56 7.76 -3.27 29.82
CA LEU A 56 9.01 -2.74 30.36
C LEU A 56 8.78 -1.60 31.36
N LEU A 57 7.83 -0.69 31.11
CA LEU A 57 7.50 0.35 32.08
C LEU A 57 6.88 -0.22 33.35
N ARG A 58 6.05 -1.26 33.22
CA ARG A 58 5.54 -1.99 34.40
C ARG A 58 6.67 -2.66 35.17
N LEU A 59 7.66 -3.25 34.48
CA LEU A 59 8.85 -3.81 35.09
C LEU A 59 9.66 -2.74 35.84
N VAL A 60 9.86 -1.56 35.24
CA VAL A 60 10.53 -0.41 35.89
C VAL A 60 9.79 -0.01 37.16
N GLN A 61 8.46 0.18 37.11
CA GLN A 61 7.64 0.52 38.28
C GLN A 61 7.84 -0.48 39.43
N LEU A 62 7.77 -1.77 39.12
CA LEU A 62 7.87 -2.84 40.10
C LEU A 62 9.28 -2.93 40.69
N THR A 63 10.30 -2.74 39.86
CA THR A 63 11.70 -2.71 40.31
C THR A 63 11.95 -1.50 41.23
N GLN A 64 11.37 -0.34 40.93
CA GLN A 64 11.41 0.85 41.81
C GLN A 64 10.70 0.62 43.14
N GLN A 65 9.56 -0.08 43.14
CA GLN A 65 8.83 -0.47 44.35
C GLN A 65 9.65 -1.46 45.18
N HIS A 66 10.19 -2.51 44.56
CA HIS A 66 11.07 -3.48 45.23
C HIS A 66 12.31 -2.81 45.85
N ARG A 67 12.94 -1.85 45.14
CA ARG A 67 14.04 -1.04 45.70
C ARG A 67 13.63 -0.32 46.98
N GLY A 68 12.46 0.32 46.98
CA GLY A 68 11.93 1.05 48.12
C GLY A 68 11.70 0.15 49.34
N GLU A 69 11.01 -0.97 49.14
CA GLU A 69 10.77 -1.97 50.19
C GLU A 69 12.08 -2.59 50.71
N SER A 70 13.01 -2.90 49.80
CA SER A 70 14.33 -3.44 50.16
C SER A 70 15.15 -2.46 51.00
N ALA A 71 15.08 -1.16 50.69
CA ALA A 71 15.77 -0.14 51.47
C ALA A 71 15.23 -0.05 52.92
N LEU A 72 13.92 -0.22 53.11
CA LEU A 72 13.29 -0.23 54.44
C LEU A 72 13.68 -1.49 55.23
N VAL A 73 13.61 -2.67 54.60
CA VAL A 73 14.00 -3.95 55.24
C VAL A 73 15.48 -3.96 55.62
N LEU A 74 16.38 -3.60 54.68
CA LEU A 74 17.83 -3.56 54.94
C LEU A 74 18.22 -2.42 55.90
N GLY A 75 17.35 -1.42 56.05
CA GLY A 75 17.44 -0.37 57.06
C GLY A 75 16.96 -0.80 58.46
N GLY A 76 16.52 -2.04 58.64
CA GLY A 76 16.11 -2.61 59.92
C GLY A 76 14.60 -2.62 60.19
N ASN A 77 13.77 -2.22 59.22
CA ASN A 77 12.31 -2.27 59.36
C ASN A 77 11.74 -3.59 58.81
N ASP A 78 11.79 -4.65 59.62
CA ASP A 78 11.34 -5.99 59.23
C ASP A 78 9.83 -6.07 58.90
N SER A 79 9.01 -5.08 59.28
CA SER A 79 7.58 -5.05 58.94
C SER A 79 7.31 -5.00 57.42
N HIS A 80 8.28 -4.52 56.63
CA HIS A 80 8.20 -4.44 55.17
C HIS A 80 8.64 -5.73 54.46
N GLN A 81 9.06 -6.77 55.19
CA GLN A 81 9.58 -8.01 54.59
C GLN A 81 8.55 -8.68 53.67
N ALA A 82 7.28 -8.75 54.09
CA ALA A 82 6.21 -9.35 53.29
C ALA A 82 5.92 -8.55 52.01
N ALA A 83 5.85 -7.21 52.12
CA ALA A 83 5.66 -6.32 50.97
C ALA A 83 6.81 -6.44 49.97
N ARG A 84 8.06 -6.50 50.46
CA ARG A 84 9.24 -6.72 49.63
C ARG A 84 9.17 -8.04 48.87
N GLN A 85 8.83 -9.14 49.55
CA GLN A 85 8.70 -10.46 48.92
C GLN A 85 7.60 -10.49 47.86
N ALA A 86 6.45 -9.86 48.13
CA ALA A 86 5.38 -9.72 47.15
C ALA A 86 5.85 -8.96 45.91
N LYS A 87 6.58 -7.83 46.10
CA LYS A 87 7.15 -7.08 44.97
C LYS A 87 8.20 -7.84 44.20
N GLN A 88 8.99 -8.68 44.86
CA GLN A 88 9.94 -9.55 44.16
C GLN A 88 9.22 -10.50 43.19
N ALA A 89 8.15 -11.17 43.66
CA ALA A 89 7.35 -12.06 42.82
C ALA A 89 6.67 -11.30 41.67
N GLU A 90 6.18 -10.09 41.90
CA GLU A 90 5.61 -9.23 40.85
C GLU A 90 6.66 -8.85 39.78
N VAL A 91 7.90 -8.51 40.19
CA VAL A 91 8.99 -8.22 39.25
C VAL A 91 9.36 -9.46 38.43
N GLU A 92 9.44 -10.63 39.05
CA GLU A 92 9.73 -11.89 38.35
C GLU A 92 8.68 -12.21 37.29
N GLN A 93 7.39 -12.00 37.59
CA GLN A 93 6.30 -12.13 36.61
C GLN A 93 6.42 -11.09 35.49
N ALA A 94 6.73 -9.83 35.82
CA ALA A 94 6.90 -8.77 34.83
C ALA A 94 8.11 -9.02 33.92
N LEU A 95 9.20 -9.60 34.42
CA LEU A 95 10.36 -10.01 33.62
C LEU A 95 10.01 -11.10 32.61
N VAL A 96 9.20 -12.08 33.01
CA VAL A 96 8.71 -13.12 32.09
C VAL A 96 7.85 -12.51 31.00
N LYS A 97 6.91 -11.63 31.37
CA LYS A 97 6.02 -10.97 30.42
C LYS A 97 6.79 -10.07 29.44
N ALA A 98 7.68 -9.22 29.94
CA ALA A 98 8.58 -8.40 29.12
C ALA A 98 9.46 -9.29 28.22
N GLY A 99 9.89 -10.46 28.70
CA GLY A 99 10.54 -11.52 27.93
C GLY A 99 9.79 -11.92 26.68
N GLN A 100 8.50 -12.20 26.83
CA GLN A 100 7.64 -12.62 25.72
C GLN A 100 7.44 -11.47 24.74
N SER A 101 7.03 -10.29 25.21
CA SER A 101 6.73 -9.15 24.35
C SER A 101 7.95 -8.59 23.61
N VAL A 102 9.16 -8.63 24.21
CA VAL A 102 10.39 -8.18 23.55
C VAL A 102 10.85 -9.21 22.51
N ALA A 103 10.64 -10.50 22.77
CA ALA A 103 10.97 -11.55 21.80
C ALA A 103 10.14 -11.44 20.52
N ASP A 104 8.89 -10.97 20.61
CA ASP A 104 8.00 -10.75 19.46
C ASP A 104 8.54 -9.71 18.45
N LEU A 105 9.51 -8.86 18.86
CA LEU A 105 10.18 -7.90 17.96
C LEU A 105 11.29 -8.51 17.11
N ASP A 106 11.65 -9.79 17.34
CA ASP A 106 12.72 -10.52 16.63
C ASP A 106 14.06 -9.73 16.53
N ASN A 107 14.43 -9.05 17.63
CA ASN A 107 15.67 -8.27 17.69
C ASN A 107 16.70 -8.91 18.64
N PRO A 108 17.77 -9.52 18.10
CA PRO A 108 18.77 -10.22 18.92
C PRO A 108 19.43 -9.36 19.99
N LYS A 109 19.67 -8.06 19.71
CA LYS A 109 20.32 -7.15 20.66
C LYS A 109 19.42 -6.85 21.86
N LEU A 110 18.11 -6.69 21.63
CA LEU A 110 17.15 -6.46 22.71
C LEU A 110 17.01 -7.72 23.58
N ASN A 111 16.95 -8.89 22.96
CA ASN A 111 16.90 -10.18 23.65
C ASN A 111 18.14 -10.44 24.52
N GLU A 112 19.34 -10.13 24.01
CA GLU A 112 20.59 -10.24 24.77
C GLU A 112 20.62 -9.29 25.98
N ARG A 113 20.18 -8.05 25.78
CA ARG A 113 20.12 -7.06 26.86
C ARG A 113 19.11 -7.45 27.94
N LEU A 114 17.96 -7.98 27.55
CA LEU A 114 16.97 -8.50 28.48
C LEU A 114 17.50 -9.71 29.26
N ALA A 115 18.25 -10.61 28.63
CA ALA A 115 18.88 -11.75 29.32
C ALA A 115 19.90 -11.27 30.37
N THR A 116 20.62 -10.18 30.10
CA THR A 116 21.50 -9.54 31.09
C THR A 116 20.70 -8.98 32.27
N ILE A 117 19.63 -8.22 32.00
CA ILE A 117 18.72 -7.68 33.04
C ILE A 117 18.14 -8.80 33.92
N GLN A 118 17.71 -9.92 33.31
CA GLN A 118 17.19 -11.07 34.06
C GLN A 118 18.24 -11.66 35.01
N ARG A 119 19.49 -11.80 34.56
CA ARG A 119 20.59 -12.33 35.37
C ARG A 119 20.95 -11.40 36.51
N ASP A 120 21.05 -10.10 36.22
CA ASP A 120 21.37 -9.08 37.21
C ASP A 120 20.28 -8.97 38.27
N TRP A 121 19.01 -9.05 37.86
CA TRP A 121 17.88 -9.14 38.78
C TRP A 121 17.97 -10.37 39.69
N GLN A 122 18.20 -11.57 39.14
CA GLN A 122 18.30 -12.79 39.94
C GLN A 122 19.40 -12.70 41.01
N ASN A 123 20.57 -12.18 40.64
CA ASN A 123 21.67 -11.96 41.57
C ASN A 123 21.31 -10.97 42.68
N LEU A 124 20.72 -9.83 42.31
CA LEU A 124 20.31 -8.78 43.25
C LEU A 124 19.19 -9.26 44.19
N ALA A 125 18.13 -9.86 43.65
CA ALA A 125 16.99 -10.38 44.42
C ALA A 125 17.44 -11.49 45.39
N GLY A 126 18.35 -12.37 44.97
CA GLY A 126 18.97 -13.37 45.82
C GLY A 126 19.78 -12.76 46.96
N ALA A 127 20.62 -11.76 46.68
CA ALA A 127 21.44 -11.10 47.69
C ALA A 127 20.59 -10.32 48.72
N VAL A 128 19.54 -9.63 48.27
CA VAL A 128 18.58 -8.95 49.16
C VAL A 128 17.82 -9.96 50.02
N SER A 129 17.35 -11.06 49.42
CA SER A 129 16.65 -12.13 50.14
C SER A 129 17.50 -12.79 51.21
N GLY A 130 18.76 -13.07 50.90
CA GLY A 130 19.73 -13.63 51.83
C GLY A 130 20.27 -12.62 52.86
N LYS A 131 19.86 -11.34 52.80
CA LYS A 131 20.44 -10.24 53.58
C LYS A 131 21.98 -10.19 53.48
N SER A 132 22.54 -10.62 52.34
CA SER A 132 24.00 -10.70 52.10
C SER A 132 24.59 -9.44 51.45
N ILE A 133 23.75 -8.44 51.20
CA ILE A 133 24.12 -7.15 50.62
C ILE A 133 23.71 -6.00 51.55
N ALA A 134 24.58 -5.00 51.70
CA ALA A 134 24.29 -3.82 52.50
C ALA A 134 23.27 -2.90 51.80
N GLY A 135 22.45 -2.18 52.57
CA GLY A 135 21.43 -1.26 52.04
C GLY A 135 21.93 -0.31 50.94
N PRO A 136 23.05 0.42 51.13
CA PRO A 136 23.60 1.30 50.09
C PRO A 136 24.03 0.57 48.80
N GLN A 137 24.60 -0.63 48.93
CA GLN A 137 25.01 -1.44 47.78
C GLN A 137 23.78 -2.00 47.04
N SER A 138 22.77 -2.47 47.77
CA SER A 138 21.49 -2.90 47.20
C SER A 138 20.85 -1.76 46.43
N PHE A 139 20.79 -0.56 47.01
CA PHE A 139 20.24 0.62 46.35
C PHE A 139 20.99 0.96 45.05
N ALA A 140 22.32 0.94 45.07
CA ALA A 140 23.14 1.20 43.89
C ALA A 140 22.93 0.15 42.78
N GLN A 141 22.83 -1.13 43.12
CA GLN A 141 22.56 -2.19 42.15
C GLN A 141 21.14 -2.10 41.56
N HIS A 142 20.13 -1.73 42.36
CA HIS A 142 18.79 -1.44 41.82
C HIS A 142 18.83 -0.27 40.83
N ASN A 143 19.55 0.80 41.14
CA ASN A 143 19.68 1.95 40.24
C ASN A 143 20.35 1.56 38.92
N ALA A 144 21.41 0.76 38.96
CA ALA A 144 22.07 0.25 37.76
C ALA A 144 21.11 -0.62 36.92
N LEU A 145 20.36 -1.51 37.56
CA LEU A 145 19.37 -2.35 36.89
C LEU A 145 18.25 -1.52 36.25
N LEU A 146 17.77 -0.48 36.93
CA LEU A 146 16.75 0.43 36.41
C LEU A 146 17.26 1.22 35.20
N ALA A 147 18.51 1.65 35.20
CA ALA A 147 19.14 2.28 34.04
C ALA A 147 19.20 1.32 32.84
N GLU A 148 19.54 0.05 33.08
CA GLU A 148 19.50 -0.99 32.04
C GLU A 148 18.06 -1.22 31.52
N GLN A 149 17.06 -1.28 32.39
CA GLN A 149 15.66 -1.42 31.97
C GLN A 149 15.18 -0.23 31.13
N LEU A 150 15.52 1.01 31.51
CA LEU A 150 15.16 2.21 30.76
C LEU A 150 15.85 2.28 29.39
N ALA A 151 17.12 1.91 29.29
CA ALA A 151 17.79 1.85 28.00
C ALA A 151 17.29 0.67 27.13
N LEU A 152 16.70 -0.38 27.72
CA LEU A 152 16.06 -1.46 26.96
C LEU A 152 14.74 -0.95 26.38
N LEU A 153 14.00 -0.18 27.17
CA LEU A 153 12.82 0.53 26.70
C LEU A 153 13.17 1.46 25.52
N GLU A 154 14.23 2.25 25.61
CA GLU A 154 14.72 3.08 24.51
C GLU A 154 15.03 2.25 23.26
N GLY A 155 15.74 1.13 23.41
CA GLY A 155 16.01 0.21 22.29
C GLY A 155 14.74 -0.38 21.65
N VAL A 156 13.69 -0.66 22.44
CA VAL A 156 12.37 -1.05 21.92
C VAL A 156 11.75 0.07 21.11
N VAL A 157 11.75 1.30 21.63
CA VAL A 157 11.18 2.48 20.97
C VAL A 157 11.89 2.78 19.63
N ASP A 158 13.21 2.63 19.59
CA ASP A 158 13.98 2.80 18.37
C ASP A 158 13.70 1.70 17.34
N SER A 159 13.70 0.43 17.79
CA SER A 159 13.51 -0.72 16.89
C SER A 159 12.09 -0.80 16.30
N SER A 160 11.10 -0.30 17.03
CA SER A 160 9.70 -0.24 16.62
C SER A 160 9.35 1.03 15.85
N THR A 161 10.32 1.92 15.61
CA THR A 161 10.14 3.22 14.96
C THR A 161 9.19 4.20 15.68
N LEU A 162 8.75 3.89 16.89
CA LEU A 162 7.96 4.79 17.74
C LEU A 162 8.67 6.13 17.99
N ALA A 163 10.00 6.15 18.00
CA ALA A 163 10.80 7.38 18.10
C ALA A 163 10.53 8.39 16.97
N PHE A 164 10.06 7.92 15.81
CA PHE A 164 9.88 8.70 14.58
C PHE A 164 8.42 8.81 14.16
N ASP A 165 7.50 8.71 15.12
CA ASP A 165 6.06 8.80 14.86
C ASP A 165 5.71 10.06 14.06
N PRO A 166 5.02 9.94 12.90
CA PRO A 166 4.81 11.04 11.98
C PRO A 166 3.67 11.99 12.40
N GLU A 167 2.84 11.61 13.37
CA GLU A 167 1.67 12.38 13.79
C GLU A 167 1.96 13.14 15.09
N ALA A 168 1.82 14.47 15.08
CA ALA A 168 2.22 15.32 16.20
C ALA A 168 1.58 14.90 17.55
N GLY A 169 0.31 14.49 17.55
CA GLY A 169 -0.40 14.06 18.76
C GLY A 169 0.24 12.84 19.42
N THR A 170 0.38 11.75 18.67
CA THR A 170 1.01 10.50 19.13
C THR A 170 2.50 10.66 19.38
N TYR A 171 3.21 11.43 18.56
CA TYR A 171 4.62 11.76 18.76
C TYR A 171 4.86 12.37 20.15
N TYR A 172 4.19 13.47 20.50
CA TYR A 172 4.40 14.11 21.79
C TYR A 172 3.92 13.25 22.97
N MET A 173 2.87 12.44 22.78
CA MET A 173 2.43 11.47 23.78
C MET A 173 3.49 10.39 24.02
N ILE A 174 4.06 9.81 22.96
CA ILE A 174 5.16 8.84 23.02
C ILE A 174 6.35 9.45 23.76
N THR A 175 6.78 10.66 23.39
CA THR A 175 7.90 11.34 24.06
C THR A 175 7.61 11.58 25.56
N SER A 176 6.39 11.98 25.91
CA SER A 176 6.00 12.15 27.32
C SER A 176 6.10 10.84 28.10
N VAL A 177 5.51 9.78 27.56
CA VAL A 177 5.27 8.52 28.26
C VAL A 177 6.50 7.60 28.27
N LEU A 178 7.29 7.61 27.19
CA LEU A 178 8.42 6.70 27.01
C LEU A 178 9.77 7.34 27.32
N HIS A 179 9.85 8.68 27.37
CA HIS A 179 11.11 9.39 27.62
C HIS A 179 11.08 10.21 28.92
N TYR A 180 10.15 11.17 29.08
CA TYR A 180 10.18 12.08 30.23
C TYR A 180 9.61 11.47 31.53
N LEU A 181 8.42 10.87 31.49
CA LEU A 181 7.79 10.28 32.68
C LEU A 181 8.62 9.19 33.35
N PRO A 182 9.29 8.28 32.62
CA PRO A 182 10.11 7.24 33.25
C PRO A 182 11.30 7.83 34.03
N GLN A 183 11.95 8.87 33.48
CA GLN A 183 13.04 9.57 34.16
C GLN A 183 12.53 10.35 35.37
N MET A 184 11.39 11.03 35.25
CA MET A 184 10.76 11.74 36.36
C MET A 184 10.40 10.79 37.52
N THR A 185 9.68 9.70 37.21
CA THR A 185 9.26 8.71 38.22
C THR A 185 10.44 8.00 38.87
N GLU A 186 11.55 7.83 38.14
CA GLU A 186 12.78 7.30 38.71
C GLU A 186 13.43 8.26 39.72
N ASN A 187 13.53 9.54 39.39
CA ASN A 187 14.00 10.56 40.33
C ASN A 187 13.10 10.64 41.57
N MET A 188 11.78 10.62 41.39
CA MET A 188 10.80 10.54 42.48
C MET A 188 11.00 9.27 43.32
N GLY A 189 11.24 8.13 42.69
CA GLY A 189 11.48 6.85 43.34
C GLY A 189 12.74 6.84 44.21
N GLN A 190 13.81 7.49 43.74
CA GLN A 190 15.05 7.68 44.51
C GLN A 190 14.83 8.63 45.68
N MET A 191 14.12 9.75 45.48
CA MET A 191 13.75 10.67 46.55
C MET A 191 12.87 10.01 47.61
N ARG A 192 11.91 9.18 47.19
CA ARG A 192 11.06 8.39 48.09
C ARG A 192 11.89 7.52 49.03
N ALA A 193 12.77 6.71 48.46
CA ALA A 193 13.57 5.74 49.22
C ALA A 193 14.59 6.44 50.14
N ARG A 194 15.36 7.42 49.61
CA ARG A 194 16.35 8.17 50.40
C ARG A 194 15.67 9.00 51.49
N GLY A 195 14.62 9.75 51.13
CA GLY A 195 13.90 10.61 52.07
C GLY A 195 13.27 9.82 53.21
N ALA A 196 12.65 8.67 52.94
CA ALA A 196 12.07 7.82 53.97
C ALA A 196 13.11 7.31 54.99
N VAL A 197 14.31 6.94 54.53
CA VAL A 197 15.41 6.52 55.40
C VAL A 197 15.91 7.69 56.26
N LEU A 198 16.11 8.88 55.67
CA LEU A 198 16.59 10.06 56.41
C LEU A 198 15.58 10.54 57.46
N LEU A 199 14.29 10.57 57.11
CA LEU A 199 13.21 10.91 58.03
C LEU A 199 13.12 9.90 59.18
N SER A 200 13.25 8.60 58.88
CA SER A 200 13.30 7.56 59.92
C SER A 200 14.52 7.68 60.83
N LYS A 201 15.67 8.11 60.30
CA LYS A 201 16.88 8.40 61.09
C LYS A 201 16.76 9.69 61.92
N GLY A 202 15.85 10.60 61.56
CA GLY A 202 15.67 11.88 62.24
C GLY A 202 16.75 12.93 61.92
N SER A 203 17.66 12.66 60.98
CA SER A 203 18.76 13.58 60.62
C SER A 203 19.19 13.41 59.16
N ALA A 204 19.66 14.48 58.53
CA ALA A 204 20.28 14.48 57.21
C ALA A 204 21.52 15.38 57.19
N THR A 205 22.60 14.88 56.60
CA THR A 205 23.82 15.66 56.36
C THR A 205 23.62 16.68 55.24
N ALA A 206 24.55 17.62 55.09
CA ALA A 206 24.54 18.55 53.95
C ALA A 206 24.63 17.80 52.62
N GLU A 207 25.40 16.72 52.57
CA GLU A 207 25.52 15.87 51.38
C GLU A 207 24.21 15.14 51.07
N ASP A 208 23.51 14.62 52.08
CA ASP A 208 22.21 13.97 51.91
C ASP A 208 21.18 14.94 51.30
N ARG A 209 21.15 16.19 51.80
CA ARG A 209 20.26 17.24 51.30
C ARG A 209 20.62 17.66 49.89
N ALA A 210 21.91 17.80 49.58
CA ALA A 210 22.37 18.11 48.23
C ALA A 210 21.93 17.03 47.23
N ARG A 211 22.10 15.75 47.58
CA ARG A 211 21.66 14.63 46.72
C ARG A 211 20.15 14.64 46.47
N ILE A 212 19.32 14.85 47.49
CA ILE A 212 17.86 14.94 47.31
C ILE A 212 17.48 16.19 46.52
N SER A 213 18.14 17.33 46.75
CA SER A 213 17.93 18.55 45.98
C SER A 213 18.21 18.35 44.49
N THR A 214 19.32 17.67 44.13
CA THR A 214 19.62 17.35 42.74
C THR A 214 18.54 16.47 42.11
N LEU A 215 18.10 15.41 42.80
CA LEU A 215 17.02 14.55 42.31
C LEU A 215 15.70 15.31 42.15
N ASN A 216 15.40 16.23 43.07
CA ASN A 216 14.20 17.07 43.03
C ASN A 216 14.23 18.00 41.82
N THR A 217 15.35 18.67 41.57
CA THR A 217 15.54 19.56 40.42
C THR A 217 15.42 18.82 39.09
N ILE A 218 16.12 17.69 38.92
CA ILE A 218 16.06 16.90 37.68
C ILE A 218 14.65 16.32 37.48
N GLY A 219 14.01 15.86 38.56
CA GLY A 219 12.63 15.40 38.52
C GLY A 219 11.67 16.50 38.07
N GLN A 220 11.83 17.73 38.56
CA GLN A 220 11.02 18.89 38.14
C GLN A 220 11.24 19.29 36.68
N GLU A 221 12.46 19.16 36.16
CA GLU A 221 12.76 19.40 34.75
C GLU A 221 12.00 18.41 33.85
N HIS A 222 12.15 17.11 34.10
CA HIS A 222 11.40 16.10 33.34
C HIS A 222 9.88 16.20 33.53
N PHE A 223 9.43 16.65 34.70
CA PHE A 223 8.02 16.92 34.94
C PHE A 223 7.49 18.04 34.04
N HIS A 224 8.22 19.15 33.94
CA HIS A 224 7.86 20.26 33.08
C HIS A 224 7.84 19.84 31.60
N ASP A 225 8.84 19.07 31.16
CA ASP A 225 8.91 18.55 29.80
C ASP A 225 7.78 17.59 29.47
N ALA A 226 7.49 16.64 30.37
CA ALA A 226 6.37 15.70 30.23
C ALA A 226 5.03 16.45 30.12
N ARG A 227 4.80 17.43 30.99
CA ARG A 227 3.58 18.25 30.96
C ARG A 227 3.46 19.01 29.64
N GLY A 228 4.53 19.69 29.23
CA GLY A 228 4.53 20.46 27.98
C GLY A 228 4.30 19.59 26.75
N ALA A 229 4.81 18.36 26.74
CA ALA A 229 4.56 17.41 25.66
C ALA A 229 3.13 16.85 25.68
N PHE A 230 2.53 16.56 26.85
CA PHE A 230 1.10 16.23 26.93
C PHE A 230 0.20 17.37 26.45
N ASP A 231 0.51 18.62 26.81
CA ASP A 231 -0.26 19.79 26.37
C ASP A 231 -0.25 19.90 24.83
N LYS A 232 0.93 19.73 24.21
CA LYS A 232 1.07 19.69 22.74
C LYS A 232 0.33 18.50 22.10
N ALA A 233 0.37 17.33 22.72
CA ALA A 233 -0.36 16.16 22.24
C ALA A 233 -1.87 16.40 22.22
N MET A 234 -2.43 16.98 23.28
CA MET A 234 -3.85 17.30 23.41
C MET A 234 -4.29 18.50 22.55
N GLU A 235 -3.35 19.39 22.19
CA GLU A 235 -3.61 20.47 21.23
C GLU A 235 -3.63 19.95 19.79
N ALA A 236 -2.74 19.02 19.45
CA ALA A 236 -2.66 18.41 18.13
C ALA A 236 -3.81 17.43 17.84
N ASP A 237 -4.35 16.76 18.87
CA ASP A 237 -5.44 15.79 18.73
C ASP A 237 -6.54 16.00 19.79
N PRO A 238 -7.73 16.51 19.39
CA PRO A 238 -8.88 16.67 20.28
C PRO A 238 -9.39 15.35 20.91
N ALA A 239 -9.21 14.20 20.25
CA ALA A 239 -9.61 12.91 20.80
C ALA A 239 -8.71 12.52 21.98
N LEU A 240 -7.39 12.76 21.87
CA LEU A 240 -6.46 12.59 22.99
C LEU A 240 -6.83 13.49 24.16
N ARG A 241 -7.22 14.75 23.90
CA ARG A 241 -7.67 15.67 24.96
C ARG A 241 -8.84 15.11 25.76
N GLN A 242 -9.85 14.54 25.11
CA GLN A 242 -11.02 13.98 25.81
C GLN A 242 -10.64 12.85 26.77
N VAL A 243 -9.61 12.08 26.44
CA VAL A 243 -9.16 10.92 27.22
C VAL A 243 -8.14 11.32 28.30
N LEU A 244 -7.24 12.27 27.99
CA LEU A 244 -6.06 12.56 28.81
C LEU A 244 -6.19 13.77 29.73
N ASP A 245 -7.08 14.73 29.45
CA ASP A 245 -7.15 16.01 30.19
C ASP A 245 -7.24 15.81 31.71
N LYS A 246 -8.17 14.95 32.17
CA LYS A 246 -8.34 14.65 33.60
C LYS A 246 -7.21 13.78 34.20
N PRO A 247 -6.79 12.66 33.57
CA PRO A 247 -5.63 11.90 34.04
C PRO A 247 -4.35 12.75 34.16
N VAL A 248 -4.05 13.58 33.16
CA VAL A 248 -2.89 14.48 33.17
C VAL A 248 -3.01 15.49 34.31
N ALA A 249 -4.15 16.15 34.47
CA ALA A 249 -4.36 17.11 35.57
C ALA A 249 -4.16 16.48 36.96
N ASN A 250 -4.66 15.26 37.18
CA ASN A 250 -4.49 14.55 38.44
C ASN A 250 -3.02 14.18 38.70
N ALA A 251 -2.33 13.67 37.68
CA ALA A 251 -0.93 13.30 37.76
C ALA A 251 -0.04 14.53 38.01
N VAL A 252 -0.34 15.65 37.35
CA VAL A 252 0.33 16.95 37.51
C VAL A 252 0.19 17.45 38.95
N ALA A 253 -1.03 17.50 39.48
CA ALA A 253 -1.28 17.96 40.83
C ALA A 253 -0.56 17.09 41.89
N ALA A 254 -0.51 15.77 41.67
CA ALA A 254 0.18 14.85 42.57
C ALA A 254 1.70 15.03 42.54
N ALA A 255 2.29 15.21 41.36
CA ALA A 255 3.72 15.46 41.20
C ALA A 255 4.14 16.79 41.85
N ASP A 256 3.42 17.88 41.56
CA ASP A 256 3.66 19.20 42.16
C ASP A 256 3.64 19.14 43.70
N ALA A 257 2.65 18.45 44.26
CA ALA A 257 2.51 18.32 45.70
C ALA A 257 3.72 17.64 46.35
N VAL A 258 4.26 16.58 45.74
CA VAL A 258 5.37 15.83 46.33
C VAL A 258 6.75 16.45 46.10
N PHE A 259 6.96 17.15 44.98
CA PHE A 259 8.16 17.98 44.81
C PHE A 259 8.20 19.09 45.87
N LYS A 260 7.07 19.77 46.10
CA LYS A 260 6.95 20.78 47.15
C LYS A 260 7.14 20.19 48.56
N LEU A 261 6.53 19.04 48.84
CA LEU A 261 6.69 18.32 50.10
C LEU A 261 8.16 18.02 50.38
N THR A 262 8.90 17.53 49.38
CA THR A 262 10.32 17.18 49.50
C THR A 262 11.18 18.41 49.76
N GLU A 263 10.91 19.51 49.04
CA GLU A 263 11.58 20.80 49.23
C GLU A 263 11.41 21.32 50.67
N GLU A 264 10.17 21.34 51.16
CA GLU A 264 9.83 21.94 52.46
C GLU A 264 10.20 21.05 53.65
N GLN A 265 9.92 19.73 53.56
CA GLN A 265 10.03 18.81 54.70
C GLN A 265 11.38 18.10 54.79
N ILE A 266 12.19 18.11 53.73
CA ILE A 266 13.50 17.44 53.70
C ILE A 266 14.62 18.39 53.32
N ILE A 267 14.52 19.11 52.19
CA ILE A 267 15.65 19.92 51.70
C ILE A 267 15.87 21.14 52.60
N ARG A 268 14.82 21.94 52.84
CA ARG A 268 14.87 23.18 53.64
C ARG A 268 14.54 22.99 55.12
N ALA A 269 14.09 21.82 55.53
CA ALA A 269 13.63 21.59 56.90
C ALA A 269 14.78 21.68 57.92
N GLU A 270 14.68 22.61 58.88
CA GLU A 270 15.59 22.67 60.03
C GLU A 270 15.44 21.46 60.97
N ARG A 271 14.21 20.94 61.09
CA ARG A 271 13.87 19.74 61.88
C ARG A 271 12.85 18.90 61.13
N PHE A 272 13.00 17.59 61.17
CA PHE A 272 12.05 16.66 60.56
C PHE A 272 10.78 16.56 61.40
N ARG A 273 9.64 16.89 60.78
CA ARG A 273 8.29 16.79 61.35
C ARG A 273 7.49 15.67 60.73
N LEU A 274 7.83 15.27 59.50
CA LEU A 274 7.17 14.24 58.75
C LEU A 274 7.70 12.85 59.13
N VAL A 275 6.81 11.89 59.31
CA VAL A 275 7.19 10.49 59.56
C VAL A 275 7.64 9.86 58.24
N GLY A 276 8.73 9.08 58.29
CA GLY A 276 9.31 8.45 57.09
C GLY A 276 8.33 7.55 56.32
N THR A 277 7.45 6.84 57.03
CA THR A 277 6.39 6.00 56.43
C THR A 277 5.33 6.83 55.71
N ASP A 278 4.93 7.97 56.26
CA ASP A 278 3.92 8.85 55.64
C ASP A 278 4.48 9.50 54.37
N TYR A 279 5.74 9.93 54.42
CA TYR A 279 6.47 10.39 53.23
C TYR A 279 6.54 9.31 52.16
N PHE A 280 6.94 8.08 52.54
CA PHE A 280 7.03 6.96 51.61
C PHE A 280 5.69 6.65 50.93
N THR A 281 4.60 6.59 51.70
CA THR A 281 3.24 6.34 51.19
C THR A 281 2.78 7.48 50.27
N THR A 282 3.01 8.73 50.65
CA THR A 282 2.61 9.91 49.85
C THR A 282 3.34 9.93 48.51
N MET A 283 4.66 9.71 48.52
CA MET A 283 5.45 9.59 47.29
C MET A 283 5.00 8.41 46.42
N THR A 284 4.71 7.27 47.03
CA THR A 284 4.21 6.08 46.31
C THR A 284 2.91 6.38 45.59
N ARG A 285 1.95 7.04 46.26
CA ARG A 285 0.67 7.42 45.66
C ARG A 285 0.87 8.36 44.47
N ALA A 286 1.78 9.33 44.57
CA ALA A 286 2.07 10.25 43.47
C ALA A 286 2.72 9.56 42.27
N ILE A 287 3.64 8.61 42.51
CA ILE A 287 4.27 7.79 41.46
C ILE A 287 3.22 6.88 40.80
N ASP A 288 2.36 6.22 41.59
CA ASP A 288 1.32 5.33 41.05
C ASP A 288 0.34 6.10 40.15
N LEU A 289 0.01 7.36 40.47
CA LEU A 289 -0.79 8.21 39.58
C LEU A 289 -0.10 8.53 38.26
N GLN A 290 1.23 8.57 38.22
CA GLN A 290 1.97 8.71 36.94
C GLN A 290 1.82 7.43 36.11
N PHE A 291 1.93 6.25 36.74
CA PHE A 291 1.74 4.98 36.04
C PHE A 291 0.28 4.74 35.63
N ASP A 292 -0.69 5.25 36.38
CA ASP A 292 -2.10 5.26 35.96
C ASP A 292 -2.29 6.13 34.71
N LEU A 293 -1.65 7.30 34.65
CA LEU A 293 -1.62 8.14 33.44
C LEU A 293 -0.95 7.40 32.26
N VAL A 294 0.20 6.76 32.48
CA VAL A 294 0.88 5.93 31.48
C VAL A 294 -0.09 4.88 30.94
N ASN A 295 -0.81 4.15 31.80
CA ASN A 295 -1.77 3.12 31.38
C ASN A 295 -2.91 3.68 30.51
N VAL A 296 -3.41 4.87 30.83
CA VAL A 296 -4.44 5.53 30.01
C VAL A 296 -3.87 5.99 28.67
N ALA A 297 -2.69 6.59 28.67
CA ALA A 297 -2.01 7.05 27.46
C ALA A 297 -1.65 5.89 26.53
N PHE A 298 -1.19 4.76 27.06
CA PHE A 298 -0.92 3.56 26.26
C PHE A 298 -2.17 3.00 25.59
N LYS A 299 -3.32 2.99 26.28
CA LYS A 299 -4.59 2.57 25.67
C LYS A 299 -5.02 3.50 24.54
N ALA A 300 -4.81 4.81 24.71
CA ALA A 300 -5.09 5.78 23.66
C ALA A 300 -4.12 5.62 22.47
N LEU A 301 -2.85 5.37 22.74
CA LEU A 301 -1.82 5.14 21.73
C LEU A 301 -2.07 3.85 20.94
N ASP A 302 -2.40 2.76 21.63
CA ASP A 302 -2.74 1.47 21.02
C ASP A 302 -3.93 1.60 20.06
N ALA A 303 -4.97 2.33 20.47
CA ALA A 303 -6.13 2.61 19.62
C ALA A 303 -5.74 3.44 18.38
N ALA A 304 -4.97 4.53 18.56
CA ALA A 304 -4.54 5.39 17.46
C ALA A 304 -3.67 4.64 16.43
N LEU A 305 -2.70 3.86 16.90
CA LEU A 305 -1.81 3.08 16.03
C LEU A 305 -2.54 1.92 15.35
N SER A 306 -3.47 1.26 16.04
CA SER A 306 -4.33 0.23 15.44
C SER A 306 -5.20 0.80 14.31
N ASP A 307 -5.78 1.98 14.51
CA ASP A 307 -6.54 2.69 13.47
C ASP A 307 -5.66 3.10 12.29
N ARG A 308 -4.41 3.52 12.56
CA ARG A 308 -3.41 3.83 11.53
C ARG A 308 -3.05 2.60 10.69
N VAL A 309 -2.82 1.45 11.33
CA VAL A 309 -2.60 0.17 10.64
C VAL A 309 -3.80 -0.18 9.75
N ALA A 310 -5.02 -0.07 10.28
CA ALA A 310 -6.24 -0.35 9.52
C ALA A 310 -6.44 0.61 8.34
N ALA A 311 -6.12 1.90 8.51
CA ALA A 311 -6.15 2.90 7.45
C ALA A 311 -5.10 2.61 6.36
N ALA A 312 -3.86 2.33 6.74
CA ALA A 312 -2.77 1.98 5.82
C ALA A 312 -3.10 0.70 5.02
N ARG A 313 -3.70 -0.30 5.68
CA ARG A 313 -4.13 -1.55 5.02
C ARG A 313 -5.24 -1.29 4.01
N ARG A 314 -6.24 -0.49 4.35
CA ARG A 314 -7.32 -0.08 3.43
C ARG A 314 -6.76 0.69 2.24
N ALA A 315 -5.80 1.59 2.45
CA ALA A 315 -5.14 2.34 1.39
C ALA A 315 -4.37 1.43 0.43
N LEU A 316 -3.59 0.47 0.96
CA LEU A 316 -2.87 -0.51 0.15
C LEU A 316 -3.84 -1.36 -0.69
N LEU A 317 -4.90 -1.87 -0.07
CA LEU A 317 -5.92 -2.65 -0.79
C LEU A 317 -6.61 -1.82 -1.88
N ALA A 318 -6.93 -0.55 -1.62
CA ALA A 318 -7.51 0.35 -2.61
C ALA A 318 -6.56 0.60 -3.79
N VAL A 319 -5.26 0.85 -3.53
CA VAL A 319 -4.25 1.03 -4.58
C VAL A 319 -4.11 -0.23 -5.42
N VAL A 320 -4.00 -1.41 -4.80
CA VAL A 320 -3.91 -2.69 -5.51
C VAL A 320 -5.17 -2.94 -6.34
N ALA A 321 -6.36 -2.66 -5.80
CA ALA A 321 -7.62 -2.81 -6.52
C ALA A 321 -7.73 -1.86 -7.73
N ILE A 322 -7.34 -0.60 -7.57
CA ILE A 322 -7.35 0.39 -8.67
C ILE A 322 -6.35 0.01 -9.75
N VAL A 323 -5.12 -0.35 -9.38
CA VAL A 323 -4.09 -0.80 -10.33
C VAL A 323 -4.56 -2.07 -11.07
N GLY A 324 -5.13 -3.03 -10.34
CA GLY A 324 -5.68 -4.25 -10.93
C GLY A 324 -6.84 -3.97 -11.89
N LEU A 325 -7.76 -3.08 -11.51
CA LEU A 325 -8.90 -2.69 -12.34
C LEU A 325 -8.45 -1.96 -13.61
N LEU A 326 -7.57 -0.98 -13.49
CA LEU A 326 -7.02 -0.24 -14.65
C LEU A 326 -6.23 -1.16 -15.58
N GLY A 327 -5.44 -2.09 -15.02
CA GLY A 327 -4.75 -3.12 -15.78
C GLY A 327 -5.71 -4.04 -16.54
N ALA A 328 -6.79 -4.49 -15.89
CA ALA A 328 -7.82 -5.33 -16.51
C ALA A 328 -8.57 -4.59 -17.63
N ILE A 329 -8.96 -3.33 -17.40
CA ILE A 329 -9.61 -2.48 -18.42
C ILE A 329 -8.66 -2.25 -19.60
N GLY A 330 -7.40 -1.90 -19.33
CA GLY A 330 -6.39 -1.69 -20.37
C GLY A 330 -6.19 -2.94 -21.23
N LEU A 331 -6.03 -4.11 -20.60
CA LEU A 331 -5.91 -5.39 -21.30
C LEU A 331 -7.17 -5.71 -22.12
N TRP A 332 -8.35 -5.48 -21.55
CA TRP A 332 -9.63 -5.69 -22.23
C TRP A 332 -9.75 -4.82 -23.49
N VAL A 333 -9.42 -3.52 -23.40
CA VAL A 333 -9.42 -2.60 -24.56
C VAL A 333 -8.40 -3.03 -25.61
N ILE A 334 -7.16 -3.39 -25.21
CA ILE A 334 -6.12 -3.86 -26.15
C ILE A 334 -6.61 -5.10 -26.91
N VAL A 335 -7.16 -6.09 -26.21
CA VAL A 335 -7.63 -7.34 -26.81
C VAL A 335 -8.85 -7.10 -27.72
N LEU A 336 -9.79 -6.25 -27.28
CA LEU A 336 -10.99 -5.93 -28.06
C LEU A 336 -10.62 -5.26 -29.38
N THR A 337 -9.83 -4.18 -29.33
CA THR A 337 -9.39 -3.43 -30.52
C THR A 337 -8.53 -4.30 -31.44
N ALA A 338 -7.61 -5.10 -30.89
CA ALA A 338 -6.81 -6.01 -31.71
C ALA A 338 -7.68 -7.03 -32.47
N ARG A 339 -8.71 -7.58 -31.81
CA ARG A 339 -9.63 -8.56 -32.42
C ARG A 339 -10.52 -7.92 -33.49
N THR A 340 -11.11 -6.77 -33.22
CA THR A 340 -12.03 -6.10 -34.16
C THR A 340 -11.29 -5.63 -35.41
N THR A 341 -10.12 -5.00 -35.26
CA THR A 341 -9.31 -4.54 -36.39
C THR A 341 -8.76 -5.71 -37.21
N THR A 342 -8.23 -6.76 -36.57
CA THR A 342 -7.66 -7.91 -37.29
C THR A 342 -8.74 -8.64 -38.10
N ARG A 343 -9.92 -8.87 -37.52
CA ARG A 343 -11.04 -9.53 -38.20
C ARG A 343 -11.55 -8.72 -39.40
N SER A 344 -11.66 -7.40 -39.25
CA SER A 344 -12.16 -6.53 -40.32
C SER A 344 -11.17 -6.41 -41.48
N MET A 345 -9.86 -6.38 -41.18
CA MET A 345 -8.81 -6.45 -42.21
C MET A 345 -8.82 -7.80 -42.95
N GLU A 346 -9.05 -8.90 -42.24
CA GLU A 346 -9.16 -10.22 -42.87
C GLU A 346 -10.37 -10.29 -43.81
N GLN A 347 -11.51 -9.71 -43.42
CA GLN A 347 -12.69 -9.59 -44.29
C GLN A 347 -12.42 -8.74 -45.54
N ALA A 348 -11.69 -7.63 -45.41
CA ALA A 348 -11.27 -6.80 -46.55
C ALA A 348 -10.42 -7.60 -47.54
N VAL A 349 -9.42 -8.32 -47.03
CA VAL A 349 -8.53 -9.17 -47.84
C VAL A 349 -9.33 -10.28 -48.55
N GLN A 350 -10.26 -10.93 -47.85
CA GLN A 350 -11.10 -11.97 -48.44
C GLN A 350 -12.02 -11.41 -49.55
N LEU A 351 -12.63 -10.23 -49.34
CA LEU A 351 -13.44 -9.58 -50.37
C LEU A 351 -12.59 -9.23 -51.60
N ALA A 352 -11.40 -8.65 -51.39
CA ALA A 352 -10.46 -8.33 -52.47
C ALA A 352 -10.09 -9.57 -53.28
N GLN A 353 -9.79 -10.69 -52.61
CA GLN A 353 -9.45 -11.95 -53.25
C GLN A 353 -10.61 -12.53 -54.08
N ARG A 354 -11.85 -12.44 -53.59
CA ARG A 354 -13.04 -12.87 -54.35
C ARG A 354 -13.26 -12.03 -55.60
N VAL A 355 -13.19 -10.70 -55.46
CA VAL A 355 -13.30 -9.77 -56.59
C VAL A 355 -12.19 -10.05 -57.61
N ALA A 356 -10.95 -10.26 -57.17
CA ALA A 356 -9.83 -10.61 -58.04
C ALA A 356 -10.02 -11.97 -58.75
N ALA A 357 -10.74 -12.91 -58.13
CA ALA A 357 -11.10 -14.19 -58.75
C ALA A 357 -12.32 -14.11 -59.68
N GLY A 358 -12.93 -12.92 -59.83
CA GLY A 358 -14.12 -12.70 -60.66
C GLY A 358 -15.45 -13.02 -59.96
N ASP A 359 -15.45 -13.35 -58.67
CA ASP A 359 -16.67 -13.52 -57.88
C ASP A 359 -17.15 -12.16 -57.35
N LEU A 360 -18.14 -11.59 -58.03
CA LEU A 360 -18.78 -10.32 -57.69
C LEU A 360 -20.10 -10.51 -56.91
N THR A 361 -20.40 -11.72 -56.43
CA THR A 361 -21.67 -12.01 -55.73
C THR A 361 -21.63 -11.71 -54.22
N SER A 362 -20.43 -11.50 -53.67
CA SER A 362 -20.20 -11.29 -52.25
C SER A 362 -20.75 -9.93 -51.78
N ARG A 363 -21.64 -9.95 -50.78
CA ARG A 363 -22.08 -8.75 -50.05
C ARG A 363 -21.37 -8.66 -48.70
N VAL A 364 -20.92 -7.46 -48.35
CA VAL A 364 -20.36 -7.19 -47.02
C VAL A 364 -21.18 -6.11 -46.34
N GLU A 365 -21.65 -6.39 -45.13
CA GLU A 365 -22.27 -5.39 -44.27
C GLU A 365 -21.19 -4.59 -43.56
N VAL A 366 -21.13 -3.29 -43.83
CA VAL A 366 -20.21 -2.37 -43.15
C VAL A 366 -20.92 -1.76 -41.95
N ASN A 367 -20.57 -2.25 -40.76
CA ASN A 367 -21.14 -1.79 -39.48
C ASN A 367 -20.23 -0.83 -38.71
N SER A 368 -19.11 -0.40 -39.31
CA SER A 368 -18.12 0.51 -38.69
C SER A 368 -18.05 1.85 -39.42
N ARG A 369 -17.70 2.92 -38.69
CA ARG A 369 -17.49 4.28 -39.23
C ARG A 369 -16.01 4.72 -39.22
N ASP A 370 -15.12 3.87 -38.71
CA ASP A 370 -13.67 4.10 -38.71
C ASP A 370 -13.06 3.94 -40.11
N GLU A 371 -11.74 4.16 -40.21
CA GLU A 371 -10.98 4.06 -41.45
C GLU A 371 -11.11 2.66 -42.09
N VAL A 372 -11.30 1.63 -41.26
CA VAL A 372 -11.53 0.26 -41.72
C VAL A 372 -12.91 0.12 -42.35
N GLY A 373 -13.95 0.72 -41.76
CA GLY A 373 -15.28 0.81 -42.37
C GLY A 373 -15.26 1.53 -43.71
N GLN A 374 -14.54 2.65 -43.81
CA GLN A 374 -14.39 3.39 -45.07
C GLN A 374 -13.71 2.56 -46.16
N LEU A 375 -12.67 1.79 -45.81
CA LEU A 375 -12.02 0.87 -46.75
C LEU A 375 -13.02 -0.19 -47.26
N MET A 376 -13.79 -0.81 -46.35
CA MET A 376 -14.78 -1.82 -46.73
C MET A 376 -15.86 -1.26 -47.65
N LEU A 377 -16.34 -0.03 -47.39
CA LEU A 377 -17.29 0.66 -48.27
C LEU A 377 -16.70 0.91 -49.66
N ALA A 378 -15.47 1.43 -49.73
CA ALA A 378 -14.80 1.65 -51.02
C ALA A 378 -14.61 0.36 -51.82
N MET A 379 -14.33 -0.78 -51.15
CA MET A 379 -14.26 -2.08 -51.80
C MET A 379 -15.62 -2.56 -52.32
N GLN A 380 -16.71 -2.27 -51.59
CA GLN A 380 -18.07 -2.55 -52.04
C GLN A 380 -18.42 -1.73 -53.28
N ASP A 381 -18.17 -0.42 -53.26
CA ASP A 381 -18.44 0.48 -54.40
C ASP A 381 -17.68 0.04 -55.66
N MET A 382 -16.44 -0.43 -55.49
CA MET A 382 -15.64 -1.01 -56.58
C MET A 382 -16.27 -2.29 -57.13
N SER A 383 -16.71 -3.21 -56.27
CA SER A 383 -17.38 -4.46 -56.70
C SER A 383 -18.68 -4.15 -57.47
N GLU A 384 -19.51 -3.24 -56.97
CA GLU A 384 -20.75 -2.83 -57.64
C GLU A 384 -20.48 -2.18 -59.01
N SER A 385 -19.41 -1.39 -59.12
CA SER A 385 -18.99 -0.80 -60.39
C SER A 385 -18.53 -1.86 -61.39
N LEU A 386 -17.79 -2.88 -60.94
CA LEU A 386 -17.40 -4.01 -61.77
C LEU A 386 -18.60 -4.85 -62.24
N VAL A 387 -19.60 -5.07 -61.36
CA VAL A 387 -20.85 -5.75 -61.75
C VAL A 387 -21.54 -5.01 -62.89
N LYS A 388 -21.63 -3.68 -62.80
CA LYS A 388 -22.21 -2.84 -63.86
C LYS A 388 -21.44 -2.96 -65.18
N ILE A 389 -20.10 -2.91 -65.13
CA ILE A 389 -19.25 -3.02 -66.33
C ILE A 389 -19.43 -4.41 -66.97
N VAL A 390 -19.34 -5.50 -66.20
CA VAL A 390 -19.53 -6.87 -66.72
C VAL A 390 -20.93 -7.06 -67.29
N GLY A 391 -21.96 -6.49 -66.64
CA GLY A 391 -23.33 -6.49 -67.15
C GLY A 391 -23.45 -5.77 -68.50
N GLN A 392 -22.86 -4.58 -68.63
CA GLN A 392 -22.83 -3.83 -69.89
C GLN A 392 -22.10 -4.59 -71.01
N VAL A 393 -20.96 -5.22 -70.71
CA VAL A 393 -20.22 -6.06 -71.66
C VAL A 393 -21.09 -7.23 -72.13
N ARG A 394 -21.79 -7.92 -71.21
CA ARG A 394 -22.69 -9.02 -71.55
C ARG A 394 -23.83 -8.57 -72.46
N THR A 395 -24.50 -7.47 -72.14
CA THR A 395 -25.55 -6.90 -73.01
C THR A 395 -25.01 -6.51 -74.38
N GLY A 396 -23.79 -5.95 -74.44
CA GLY A 396 -23.11 -5.65 -75.70
C GLY A 396 -22.83 -6.91 -76.52
N VAL A 397 -22.36 -7.99 -75.89
CA VAL A 397 -22.13 -9.29 -76.54
C VAL A 397 -23.46 -9.87 -77.06
N ASP A 398 -24.53 -9.85 -76.27
CA ASP A 398 -25.85 -10.36 -76.69
C ASP A 398 -26.39 -9.58 -77.91
N ALA A 399 -26.16 -8.26 -77.96
CA ALA A 399 -26.50 -7.42 -79.11
C ALA A 399 -25.67 -7.78 -80.35
N VAL A 400 -24.35 -8.00 -80.18
CA VAL A 400 -23.47 -8.45 -81.28
C VAL A 400 -23.88 -9.83 -81.78
N THR A 401 -24.23 -10.77 -80.89
CA THR A 401 -24.72 -12.11 -81.27
C THR A 401 -26.05 -12.02 -82.03
N THR A 402 -26.97 -11.17 -81.58
CA THR A 402 -28.24 -10.91 -82.28
C THR A 402 -28.00 -10.30 -83.66
N ALA A 403 -27.14 -9.29 -83.76
CA ALA A 403 -26.77 -8.69 -85.06
C ALA A 403 -26.10 -9.72 -85.98
N SER A 404 -25.20 -10.55 -85.44
CA SER A 404 -24.51 -11.60 -86.20
C SER A 404 -25.47 -12.66 -86.74
N THR A 405 -26.48 -13.06 -85.95
CA THR A 405 -27.52 -14.00 -86.39
C THR A 405 -28.43 -13.40 -87.47
N GLN A 406 -28.78 -12.10 -87.35
CA GLN A 406 -29.50 -11.38 -88.40
C GLN A 406 -28.68 -11.26 -89.69
N ILE A 407 -27.38 -10.94 -89.60
CA ILE A 407 -26.47 -10.90 -90.75
C ILE A 407 -26.40 -12.27 -91.41
N ALA A 408 -26.21 -13.34 -90.64
CA ALA A 408 -26.16 -14.70 -91.18
C ALA A 408 -27.46 -15.07 -91.93
N GLY A 409 -28.63 -14.74 -91.35
CA GLY A 409 -29.92 -14.93 -92.01
C GLY A 409 -30.07 -14.09 -93.29
N GLY A 410 -29.65 -12.83 -93.27
CA GLY A 410 -29.67 -11.96 -94.45
C GLY A 410 -28.71 -12.42 -95.56
N ASN A 411 -27.55 -12.98 -95.20
CA ASN A 411 -26.60 -13.52 -96.16
C ASN A 411 -27.13 -14.80 -96.84
N LEU A 412 -27.90 -15.61 -96.10
CA LEU A 412 -28.62 -16.77 -96.64
C LEU A 412 -29.70 -16.35 -97.66
N ASP A 413 -30.52 -15.35 -97.33
CA ASP A 413 -31.52 -14.81 -98.24
C ASP A 413 -30.88 -14.21 -99.51
N LEU A 414 -29.80 -13.44 -99.34
CA LEU A 414 -29.05 -12.89 -100.46
C LEU A 414 -28.44 -13.99 -101.34
N SER A 415 -27.88 -15.05 -100.75
CA SER A 415 -27.36 -16.20 -101.48
C SER A 415 -28.47 -16.86 -102.30
N SER A 416 -29.63 -17.10 -101.70
CA SER A 416 -30.79 -17.69 -102.40
C SER A 416 -31.29 -16.80 -103.55
N ARG A 417 -31.38 -15.49 -103.35
CA ARG A 417 -31.75 -14.55 -104.41
C ARG A 417 -30.70 -14.46 -105.51
N THR A 418 -29.42 -14.59 -105.16
CA THR A 418 -28.33 -14.62 -106.15
C THR A 418 -28.39 -15.89 -107.00
N GLU A 419 -28.72 -17.04 -106.39
CA GLU A 419 -28.99 -18.30 -107.11
C GLU A 419 -30.21 -18.18 -108.04
N GLU A 420 -31.32 -17.60 -107.55
CA GLU A 420 -32.53 -17.37 -108.35
C GLU A 420 -32.29 -16.39 -109.52
N GLN A 421 -31.50 -15.35 -109.26
CA GLN A 421 -31.13 -14.37 -110.28
C GLN A 421 -30.15 -14.96 -111.31
N ALA A 422 -29.24 -15.85 -110.88
CA ALA A 422 -28.40 -16.63 -111.78
C ALA A 422 -29.24 -17.57 -112.66
N ALA A 423 -30.24 -18.25 -112.09
CA ALA A 423 -31.18 -19.08 -112.84
C ALA A 423 -32.02 -18.28 -113.85
N SER A 424 -32.49 -17.09 -113.46
CA SER A 424 -33.23 -16.18 -114.37
C SER A 424 -32.35 -15.66 -115.51
N LEU A 425 -31.06 -15.42 -115.24
CA LEU A 425 -30.07 -15.05 -116.26
C LEU A 425 -29.79 -16.21 -117.21
N GLU A 426 -29.74 -17.44 -116.71
CA GLU A 426 -29.60 -18.66 -117.51
C GLU A 426 -30.82 -18.86 -118.42
N GLU A 427 -32.03 -18.66 -117.91
CA GLU A 427 -33.27 -18.69 -118.70
C GLU A 427 -33.31 -17.57 -119.75
N THR A 428 -32.83 -16.37 -119.40
CA THR A 428 -32.70 -15.25 -120.35
C THR A 428 -31.66 -15.56 -121.42
N ALA A 429 -30.51 -16.13 -121.06
CA ALA A 429 -29.47 -16.54 -122.00
C ALA A 429 -29.97 -17.65 -122.94
N SER A 430 -30.70 -18.64 -122.42
CA SER A 430 -31.36 -19.69 -123.21
C SER A 430 -32.43 -19.12 -124.15
N SER A 431 -33.25 -18.18 -123.66
CA SER A 431 -34.23 -17.45 -124.48
C SER A 431 -33.57 -16.62 -125.57
N MET A 432 -32.41 -16.02 -125.29
CA MET A 432 -31.59 -15.29 -126.25
C MET A 432 -30.94 -16.23 -127.27
N GLU A 433 -30.51 -17.44 -126.90
CA GLU A 433 -30.08 -18.49 -127.83
C GLU A 433 -31.23 -18.95 -128.73
N GLN A 434 -32.42 -19.16 -128.16
CA GLN A 434 -33.61 -19.56 -128.91
C GLN A 434 -34.08 -18.45 -129.85
N LEU A 435 -34.06 -17.19 -129.42
CA LEU A 435 -34.31 -16.03 -130.29
C LEU A 435 -33.27 -15.91 -131.38
N THR A 436 -31.98 -16.07 -131.07
CA THR A 436 -30.89 -16.04 -132.05
C THR A 436 -31.04 -17.18 -133.07
N SER A 437 -31.40 -18.37 -132.62
CA SER A 437 -31.73 -19.53 -133.45
C SER A 437 -32.92 -19.23 -134.37
N THR A 438 -34.00 -18.65 -133.82
CA THR A 438 -35.20 -18.26 -134.59
C THR A 438 -34.89 -17.17 -135.61
N VAL A 439 -34.04 -16.19 -135.27
CA VAL A 439 -33.56 -15.15 -136.19
C VAL A 439 -32.69 -15.76 -137.29
N LYS A 440 -31.81 -16.71 -136.96
CA LYS A 440 -31.01 -17.44 -137.95
C LYS A 440 -31.88 -18.29 -138.88
N GLN A 441 -32.90 -18.96 -138.34
CA GLN A 441 -33.89 -19.73 -139.09
C GLN A 441 -34.74 -18.83 -140.00
N ASN A 442 -35.15 -17.64 -139.53
CA ASN A 442 -35.83 -16.65 -140.36
C ASN A 442 -34.92 -16.09 -141.46
N ALA A 443 -33.62 -15.91 -141.19
CA ALA A 443 -32.64 -15.49 -142.19
C ALA A 443 -32.35 -16.59 -143.24
N GLU A 444 -32.40 -17.87 -142.86
CA GLU A 444 -32.30 -19.01 -143.79
C GLU A 444 -33.57 -19.20 -144.63
N ASN A 445 -34.77 -19.01 -144.07
CA ASN A 445 -36.04 -19.04 -144.81
C ASN A 445 -36.24 -17.86 -145.77
N ALA A 446 -35.48 -16.77 -145.59
CA ALA A 446 -35.49 -15.60 -146.46
C ALA A 446 -34.44 -15.65 -147.60
N ARG A 447 -33.75 -16.79 -147.77
CA ARG A 447 -32.88 -17.11 -148.90
C ARG A 447 -33.57 -18.09 -149.84
#